data_AF-A0A2N3L188-F1
#
_entry.id   AF-A0A2N3L188-F1
#
_cell.length_a   1.000
_cell.length_b   1.000
_cell.length_c   1.000
_cell.angle_alpha   90.00
_cell.angle_beta   90.00
_cell.angle_gamma   90.00
#
_symmetry.space_group_name_H-M   'P 1'
#
loop_
_entity.id
_entity.type
_entity.pdbx_description
1 polymer ?
#
loop_
_entity_poly.entity_id
_entity_poly.type
_entity_poly.pdbx_seq_one_letter_code
_entity_poly.pdbx_strand_id
1 'polypeptide(L)'
;MISTPAQARYAPKKVDFFDFERAVSLWSTLKTGEAYDAEYAKCASSEAYNHWDARWLNDGSTKIEDLQLEDEADRKLVEYCHDLNRTYDYWARWYDSIEKMMTTTTALNPNGPIAEPWNEWKVLCERYDYWYEKYRDRGYNDDHKNIFTGECNDLPDWRLPDQVKKYDTLLANSVIRSGKNNEQSRMVVSNYLAKHGDTLSKADRKALEEIIKQFQ
;
A
#
# COMPACT_ATOMS: atom_id res chain seq x y z
N MET A 1 -5.54 -15.56 -7.41
CA MET A 1 -6.05 -14.68 -8.49
C MET A 1 -6.55 -13.44 -7.81
N ILE A 2 -5.84 -12.32 -7.95
CA ILE A 2 -6.24 -11.06 -7.32
C ILE A 2 -7.39 -10.52 -8.15
N SER A 3 -8.61 -10.69 -7.63
CA SER A 3 -9.82 -10.11 -8.19
C SER A 3 -9.64 -8.60 -8.24
N THR A 4 -9.71 -8.03 -9.44
CA THR A 4 -9.66 -6.58 -9.67
C THR A 4 -10.77 -5.92 -8.84
N PRO A 5 -10.47 -5.01 -7.90
CA PRO A 5 -11.52 -4.31 -7.19
C PRO A 5 -12.17 -3.32 -8.15
N ALA A 6 -13.49 -3.43 -8.30
CA ALA A 6 -14.30 -2.44 -8.96
C ALA A 6 -14.05 -1.08 -8.29
N GLN A 7 -13.67 -0.10 -9.11
CA GLN A 7 -13.53 1.30 -8.74
C GLN A 7 -14.85 1.81 -8.12
N ALA A 8 -14.96 1.89 -6.79
CA ALA A 8 -16.08 2.57 -6.15
C ALA A 8 -15.81 3.08 -4.71
N ARG A 9 -15.39 4.34 -4.64
CA ARG A 9 -15.76 5.39 -3.65
C ARG A 9 -14.95 5.50 -2.35
N TYR A 10 -14.50 6.74 -2.10
CA TYR A 10 -13.13 7.06 -1.69
C TYR A 10 -12.93 7.60 -0.23
N ALA A 11 -13.66 7.07 0.76
CA ALA A 11 -13.31 7.09 2.21
C ALA A 11 -13.68 5.72 2.80
N PRO A 12 -13.06 5.17 3.86
CA PRO A 12 -13.80 4.25 4.72
C PRO A 12 -15.02 5.05 5.17
N LYS A 13 -16.19 4.78 4.59
CA LYS A 13 -17.42 5.31 5.15
C LYS A 13 -17.46 4.76 6.57
N LYS A 14 -17.75 5.61 7.54
CA LYS A 14 -18.06 5.17 8.89
C LYS A 14 -19.34 4.33 8.79
N VAL A 15 -19.16 3.06 8.49
CA VAL A 15 -20.22 2.06 8.55
C VAL A 15 -20.44 1.73 10.02
N ASP A 16 -21.66 1.32 10.34
CA ASP A 16 -22.10 1.14 11.72
C ASP A 16 -21.30 0.05 12.49
N PHE A 17 -20.40 -0.71 11.84
CA PHE A 17 -19.62 -1.78 12.46
C PHE A 17 -18.12 -1.86 12.08
N PHE A 18 -17.54 -0.82 11.47
CA PHE A 18 -16.09 -0.83 11.23
C PHE A 18 -15.32 -0.79 12.55
N ASP A 19 -14.49 -1.81 12.80
CA ASP A 19 -13.65 -1.90 13.99
C ASP A 19 -12.23 -1.42 13.67
N PHE A 20 -11.91 -0.23 14.18
CA PHE A 20 -10.61 0.39 13.97
C PHE A 20 -9.47 -0.37 14.66
N GLU A 21 -9.70 -0.98 15.82
CA GLU A 21 -8.66 -1.74 16.52
C GLU A 21 -8.31 -3.01 15.73
N ARG A 22 -9.33 -3.67 15.17
CA ARG A 22 -9.13 -4.80 14.26
C ARG A 22 -8.37 -4.37 13.00
N ALA A 23 -8.70 -3.22 12.41
CA ALA A 23 -7.97 -2.68 11.26
C ALA A 23 -6.49 -2.38 11.58
N VAL A 24 -6.20 -1.77 12.74
CA VAL A 24 -4.82 -1.58 13.24
C VAL A 24 -4.10 -2.91 13.38
N SER A 25 -4.76 -3.92 13.95
CA SER A 25 -4.20 -5.26 14.08
C SER A 25 -3.85 -5.84 12.70
N LEU A 26 -4.80 -5.85 11.76
CA LEU A 26 -4.59 -6.36 10.39
C LEU A 26 -3.42 -5.66 9.69
N TRP A 27 -3.34 -4.33 9.81
CA TRP A 27 -2.23 -3.54 9.26
C TRP A 27 -0.86 -3.91 9.86
N SER A 28 -0.83 -4.17 11.16
CA SER A 28 0.40 -4.53 11.88
C SER A 28 0.84 -5.97 11.62
N THR A 29 -0.10 -6.89 11.41
CA THR A 29 0.18 -8.33 11.29
C THR A 29 0.41 -8.77 9.85
N LEU A 30 -0.40 -8.27 8.91
CA LEU A 30 -0.36 -8.69 7.51
C LEU A 30 0.64 -7.80 6.78
N LYS A 31 1.94 -8.14 6.83
CA LYS A 31 2.97 -7.28 6.23
C LYS A 31 3.25 -7.54 4.75
N THR A 32 2.77 -8.65 4.19
CA THR A 32 3.00 -9.04 2.79
C THR A 32 1.68 -9.27 2.05
N GLY A 33 1.70 -9.10 0.73
CA GLY A 33 0.54 -9.40 -0.13
C GLY A 33 0.08 -10.85 -0.01
N GLU A 34 1.01 -11.80 0.16
CA GLU A 34 0.67 -13.21 0.40
C GLU A 34 -0.10 -13.42 1.70
N ALA A 35 0.31 -12.73 2.78
CA ALA A 35 -0.39 -12.80 4.06
C ALA A 35 -1.79 -12.18 3.98
N TYR A 36 -1.91 -11.05 3.26
CA TYR A 36 -3.21 -10.44 2.99
C TYR A 36 -4.12 -11.38 2.16
N ASP A 37 -3.61 -11.93 1.06
CA ASP A 37 -4.36 -12.82 0.18
C ASP A 37 -4.84 -14.09 0.91
N ALA A 38 -4.02 -14.64 1.82
CA ALA A 38 -4.39 -15.79 2.64
C ALA A 38 -5.55 -15.50 3.59
N GLU A 39 -5.59 -14.31 4.19
CA GLU A 39 -6.71 -13.87 5.02
C GLU A 39 -7.95 -13.57 4.18
N TYR A 40 -7.78 -12.90 3.04
CA TYR A 40 -8.88 -12.57 2.13
C TYR A 40 -9.52 -13.81 1.50
N ALA A 41 -8.77 -14.91 1.32
CA ALA A 41 -9.32 -16.16 0.81
C ALA A 41 -10.46 -16.71 1.68
N LYS A 42 -10.41 -16.49 3.00
CA LYS A 42 -11.49 -16.86 3.93
C LYS A 42 -12.77 -16.10 3.61
N CYS A 43 -12.63 -14.80 3.32
CA CYS A 43 -13.71 -13.92 2.94
C CYS A 43 -14.32 -14.28 1.58
N ALA A 44 -13.48 -14.47 0.56
CA ALA A 44 -13.91 -14.83 -0.78
C ALA A 44 -14.69 -16.16 -0.82
N SER A 45 -14.40 -17.08 0.11
CA SER A 45 -15.09 -18.37 0.24
C SER A 45 -16.43 -18.29 0.98
N SER A 46 -16.75 -17.17 1.65
CA SER A 46 -17.96 -17.01 2.45
C SER A 46 -19.13 -16.51 1.60
N GLU A 47 -20.20 -17.30 1.53
CA GLU A 47 -21.44 -16.90 0.86
C GLU A 47 -22.10 -15.70 1.54
N ALA A 48 -22.14 -15.69 2.87
CA ALA A 48 -22.68 -14.58 3.66
C ALA A 48 -21.94 -13.26 3.37
N TYR A 49 -20.62 -13.31 3.32
CA TYR A 49 -19.80 -12.15 2.98
C TYR A 49 -20.03 -11.69 1.54
N ASN A 50 -19.99 -12.60 0.57
CA ASN A 50 -20.19 -12.26 -0.84
C ASN A 50 -21.59 -11.66 -1.09
N HIS A 51 -22.62 -12.16 -0.38
CA HIS A 51 -23.97 -11.58 -0.45
C HIS A 51 -24.00 -10.15 0.12
N TRP A 52 -23.35 -9.93 1.26
CA TRP A 52 -23.27 -8.61 1.87
C TRP A 52 -22.47 -7.63 1.01
N ASP A 53 -21.29 -8.00 0.54
CA ASP A 53 -20.41 -7.14 -0.26
C ASP A 53 -21.10 -6.70 -1.55
N ALA A 54 -21.84 -7.60 -2.21
CA ALA A 54 -22.64 -7.27 -3.39
C ALA A 54 -23.74 -6.23 -3.11
N ARG A 55 -24.43 -6.30 -1.95
CA ARG A 55 -25.42 -5.29 -1.57
C ARG A 55 -24.75 -3.96 -1.22
N TRP A 56 -23.69 -4.02 -0.44
CA TRP A 56 -22.89 -2.87 -0.06
C TRP A 56 -22.34 -2.11 -1.28
N LEU A 57 -21.83 -2.82 -2.30
CA LEU A 57 -21.35 -2.20 -3.55
C LEU A 57 -22.47 -1.47 -4.31
N ASN A 58 -23.72 -1.90 -4.16
CA ASN A 58 -24.87 -1.31 -4.85
C ASN A 58 -25.44 -0.07 -4.13
N ASP A 59 -25.62 -0.12 -2.81
CA ASP A 59 -26.26 0.98 -2.05
C ASP A 59 -25.28 1.82 -1.21
N GLY A 60 -24.09 1.28 -0.92
CA GLY A 60 -23.06 1.91 -0.09
C GLY A 60 -23.50 2.26 1.33
N SER A 61 -24.51 1.57 1.86
CA SER A 61 -25.11 1.81 3.18
C SER A 61 -25.74 0.57 3.85
N THR A 62 -25.72 -0.61 3.22
CA THR A 62 -26.25 -1.86 3.81
C THR A 62 -25.71 -2.09 5.21
N LYS A 63 -26.59 -2.12 6.21
CA LYS A 63 -26.21 -2.43 7.59
C LYS A 63 -26.10 -3.94 7.77
N ILE A 64 -25.29 -4.39 8.72
CA ILE A 64 -25.17 -5.83 8.99
C ILE A 64 -26.48 -6.41 9.53
N GLU A 65 -27.29 -5.59 10.20
CA GLU A 65 -28.64 -5.95 10.68
C GLU A 65 -29.59 -6.25 9.51
N ASP A 66 -29.38 -5.65 8.34
CA ASP A 66 -30.20 -5.87 7.14
C ASP A 66 -29.98 -7.25 6.50
N LEU A 67 -28.88 -7.93 6.86
CA LEU A 67 -28.58 -9.27 6.36
C LEU A 67 -29.33 -10.38 7.08
N GLN A 68 -29.92 -10.10 8.25
CA GLN A 68 -30.60 -11.11 9.07
C GLN A 68 -29.76 -12.39 9.26
N LEU A 69 -28.44 -12.24 9.46
CA LEU A 69 -27.56 -13.39 9.72
C LEU A 69 -27.96 -14.02 11.06
N GLU A 70 -28.56 -15.21 11.02
CA GLU A 70 -28.95 -15.95 12.22
C GLU A 70 -27.73 -16.63 12.89
N ASP A 71 -26.67 -16.91 12.12
CA ASP A 71 -25.44 -17.51 12.60
C ASP A 71 -24.43 -16.45 13.05
N GLU A 72 -24.03 -16.53 14.33
CA GLU A 72 -23.05 -15.63 14.95
C GLU A 72 -21.66 -15.74 14.29
N ALA A 73 -21.27 -16.92 13.81
CA ALA A 73 -20.01 -17.15 13.12
C ALA A 73 -19.99 -16.45 11.76
N ASP A 74 -21.09 -16.52 11.00
CA ASP A 74 -21.22 -15.78 9.75
C ASP A 74 -21.19 -14.29 9.99
N ARG A 75 -21.89 -13.79 11.02
CA ARG A 75 -21.84 -12.37 11.39
C ARG A 75 -20.42 -11.91 11.66
N LYS A 76 -19.68 -12.63 12.51
CA LYS A 76 -18.29 -12.33 12.85
C LYS A 76 -17.37 -12.36 11.63
N LEU A 77 -17.59 -13.31 10.72
CA LEU A 77 -16.81 -13.41 9.49
C LEU A 77 -17.09 -12.23 8.56
N VAL A 78 -18.35 -11.82 8.40
CA VAL A 78 -18.72 -10.64 7.59
C VAL A 78 -18.08 -9.37 8.16
N GLU A 79 -18.15 -9.17 9.48
CA GLU A 79 -17.51 -8.02 10.15
C GLU A 79 -15.99 -8.02 9.95
N TYR A 80 -15.34 -9.16 10.14
CA TYR A 80 -13.90 -9.31 9.92
C TYR A 80 -13.51 -8.98 8.47
N CYS A 81 -14.23 -9.55 7.51
CA CYS A 81 -13.96 -9.38 6.09
C CYS A 81 -14.24 -7.96 5.62
N HIS A 82 -15.26 -7.31 6.18
CA HIS A 82 -15.50 -5.88 5.97
C HIS A 82 -14.27 -5.05 6.35
N ASP A 83 -13.76 -5.22 7.56
CA ASP A 83 -12.62 -4.46 8.06
C ASP A 83 -11.35 -4.75 7.30
N LEU A 84 -11.10 -6.01 6.92
CA LEU A 84 -10.00 -6.39 6.05
C LEU A 84 -10.06 -5.62 4.73
N ASN A 85 -11.23 -5.58 4.08
CA ASN A 85 -11.41 -4.82 2.85
C ASN A 85 -11.30 -3.31 3.04
N ARG A 86 -11.83 -2.74 4.13
CA ARG A 86 -11.67 -1.30 4.41
C ARG A 86 -10.21 -0.92 4.66
N THR A 87 -9.45 -1.80 5.31
CA THR A 87 -8.02 -1.62 5.57
C THR A 87 -7.23 -1.63 4.26
N TYR A 88 -7.51 -2.58 3.36
CA TYR A 88 -6.93 -2.61 2.02
C TYR A 88 -7.32 -1.40 1.17
N ASP A 89 -8.57 -0.96 1.22
CA ASP A 89 -9.02 0.23 0.49
C ASP A 89 -8.28 1.50 0.93
N TYR A 90 -7.98 1.63 2.23
CA TYR A 90 -7.13 2.72 2.73
C TYR A 90 -5.70 2.58 2.18
N TRP A 91 -5.10 1.39 2.30
CA TRP A 91 -3.77 1.10 1.77
C TRP A 91 -3.64 1.44 0.28
N ALA A 92 -4.59 0.97 -0.54
CA ALA A 92 -4.54 1.12 -1.99
C ALA A 92 -4.59 2.59 -2.44
N ARG A 93 -5.37 3.43 -1.74
CA ARG A 93 -5.40 4.87 -2.01
C ARG A 93 -4.11 5.57 -1.62
N TRP A 94 -3.56 5.17 -0.49
CA TRP A 94 -2.33 5.78 -0.02
C TRP A 94 -1.16 5.38 -0.94
N TYR A 95 -1.12 4.11 -1.35
CA TYR A 95 -0.24 3.61 -2.41
C TYR A 95 -0.38 4.43 -3.70
N ASP A 96 -1.59 4.63 -4.24
CA ASP A 96 -1.82 5.39 -5.48
C ASP A 96 -1.38 6.85 -5.35
N SER A 97 -1.64 7.50 -4.21
CA SER A 97 -1.16 8.86 -3.93
C SER A 97 0.36 8.94 -3.93
N ILE A 98 1.01 8.00 -3.22
CA ILE A 98 2.46 7.89 -3.15
C ILE A 98 3.03 7.64 -4.55
N GLU A 99 2.53 6.63 -5.28
CA GLU A 99 2.98 6.30 -6.63
C GLU A 99 2.89 7.52 -7.57
N LYS A 100 1.79 8.26 -7.55
CA LYS A 100 1.61 9.48 -8.37
C LYS A 100 2.63 10.55 -8.03
N MET A 101 2.87 10.84 -6.75
CA MET A 101 3.88 11.85 -6.38
C MET A 101 5.30 11.40 -6.71
N MET A 102 5.59 10.12 -6.47
CA MET A 102 6.91 9.52 -6.69
C MET A 102 7.31 9.54 -8.15
N THR A 103 6.37 9.21 -9.04
CA THR A 103 6.56 9.26 -10.50
C THR A 103 6.61 10.68 -11.05
N THR A 104 5.97 11.67 -10.40
CA THR A 104 5.88 13.03 -10.93
C THR A 104 6.92 14.00 -10.37
N THR A 105 7.42 13.83 -9.15
CA THR A 105 8.13 14.94 -8.47
C THR A 105 9.43 14.64 -7.74
N THR A 106 9.67 13.46 -7.14
CA THR A 106 10.82 13.37 -6.20
C THR A 106 11.65 12.09 -6.22
N ALA A 107 11.09 10.89 -6.19
CA ALA A 107 11.92 9.67 -5.99
C ALA A 107 11.96 8.62 -7.13
N LEU A 108 11.04 8.69 -8.09
CA LEU A 108 11.09 7.93 -9.35
C LEU A 108 11.13 8.86 -10.58
N ASN A 109 11.18 10.18 -10.34
CA ASN A 109 11.44 11.17 -11.38
C ASN A 109 12.91 11.04 -11.81
N PRO A 110 13.20 10.77 -13.10
CA PRO A 110 14.58 10.65 -13.59
C PRO A 110 15.41 11.93 -13.44
N ASN A 111 14.75 13.08 -13.20
CA ASN A 111 15.37 14.38 -12.91
C ASN A 111 15.15 14.81 -11.44
N GLY A 112 14.59 13.94 -10.60
CA GLY A 112 14.27 14.21 -9.19
C GLY A 112 15.46 13.91 -8.26
N PRO A 113 15.54 14.54 -7.08
CA PRO A 113 16.70 14.41 -6.20
C PRO A 113 16.77 13.13 -5.36
N ILE A 114 15.79 12.23 -5.42
CA ILE A 114 15.74 11.04 -4.55
C ILE A 114 15.55 9.76 -5.38
N ALA A 115 16.06 8.62 -4.89
CA ALA A 115 15.85 7.28 -5.41
C ALA A 115 15.70 6.34 -4.20
N GLU A 116 14.63 6.55 -3.44
CA GLU A 116 14.41 5.84 -2.18
C GLU A 116 13.64 4.53 -2.43
N PRO A 117 14.08 3.42 -1.80
CA PRO A 117 13.32 2.17 -1.78
C PRO A 117 11.88 2.30 -1.34
N TRP A 118 11.09 1.26 -1.65
CA TRP A 118 9.73 1.15 -1.12
C TRP A 118 9.74 1.30 0.39
N ASN A 119 8.83 2.14 0.91
CA ASN A 119 8.63 2.39 2.33
C ASN A 119 9.80 3.05 3.08
N GLU A 120 10.79 3.61 2.37
CA GLU A 120 11.91 4.36 2.98
C GLU A 120 11.89 5.86 2.65
N TRP A 121 10.71 6.40 2.31
CA TRP A 121 10.60 7.73 1.69
C TRP A 121 10.67 8.91 2.67
N LYS A 122 11.85 9.19 3.23
CA LYS A 122 12.02 10.31 4.17
C LYS A 122 11.65 11.65 3.56
N VAL A 123 11.97 11.87 2.29
CA VAL A 123 11.63 13.15 1.66
C VAL A 123 10.13 13.33 1.43
N LEU A 124 9.36 12.25 1.31
CA LEU A 124 7.89 12.38 1.29
C LEU A 124 7.39 12.89 2.64
N CYS A 125 7.90 12.33 3.75
CA CYS A 125 7.56 12.78 5.09
C CYS A 125 7.86 14.27 5.27
N GLU A 126 9.09 14.69 5.00
CA GLU A 126 9.52 16.10 5.14
C GLU A 126 8.71 17.06 4.26
N ARG A 127 8.39 16.64 3.03
CA ARG A 127 7.62 17.47 2.11
C ARG A 127 6.19 17.62 2.59
N TYR A 128 5.57 16.55 3.07
CA TYR A 128 4.23 16.62 3.63
C TYR A 128 4.17 17.49 4.88
N ASP A 129 5.14 17.36 5.78
CA ASP A 129 5.26 18.21 6.96
C ASP A 129 5.36 19.70 6.55
N TYR A 130 6.16 20.02 5.54
CA TYR A 130 6.25 21.39 5.00
C TYR A 130 4.91 21.92 4.46
N TRP A 131 4.17 21.12 3.68
CA TRP A 131 2.86 21.54 3.17
C TRP A 131 1.84 21.65 4.31
N TYR A 132 1.83 20.70 5.24
CA TYR A 132 0.97 20.76 6.41
C TYR A 132 1.22 22.04 7.21
N GLU A 133 2.46 22.31 7.62
CA GLU A 133 2.81 23.53 8.38
C GLU A 133 2.41 24.81 7.64
N LYS A 134 2.63 24.87 6.32
CA LYS A 134 2.32 26.04 5.51
C LYS A 134 0.82 26.29 5.31
N TYR A 135 0.00 25.25 5.33
CA TYR A 135 -1.44 25.34 5.00
C TYR A 135 -2.37 24.95 6.15
N ARG A 136 -1.86 24.56 7.33
CA ARG A 136 -2.65 24.15 8.50
C ARG A 136 -3.73 25.17 8.87
N ASP A 137 -3.38 26.46 8.91
CA ASP A 137 -4.31 27.53 9.26
C ASP A 137 -5.41 27.77 8.20
N ARG A 138 -5.31 27.10 7.04
CA ARG A 138 -6.34 27.07 5.99
C ARG A 138 -7.24 25.83 6.07
N GLY A 139 -7.17 25.07 7.17
CA GLY A 139 -7.96 23.86 7.38
C GLY A 139 -7.39 22.63 6.69
N TYR A 140 -6.09 22.60 6.41
CA TYR A 140 -5.42 21.38 5.94
C TYR A 140 -5.25 20.42 7.12
N ASN A 141 -5.77 19.20 6.99
CA ASN A 141 -5.65 18.15 8.00
C ASN A 141 -4.34 17.37 7.80
N ASP A 142 -3.81 16.79 8.88
CA ASP A 142 -2.62 15.92 8.86
C ASP A 142 -2.99 14.51 8.34
N ASP A 143 -3.62 14.47 7.16
CA ASP A 143 -4.08 13.24 6.51
C ASP A 143 -2.94 12.52 5.77
N HIS A 144 -1.68 12.90 6.06
CA HIS A 144 -0.47 12.44 5.39
C HIS A 144 0.24 11.33 6.16
N LYS A 145 -0.12 11.16 7.43
CA LYS A 145 0.32 10.04 8.26
C LYS A 145 -0.62 8.87 8.11
N ASN A 146 -0.05 7.69 8.30
CA ASN A 146 -0.81 6.47 8.44
C ASN A 146 -1.82 6.64 9.57
N ILE A 147 -3.11 6.48 9.31
CA ILE A 147 -4.10 6.54 10.38
C ILE A 147 -3.91 5.42 11.41
N PHE A 148 -3.31 4.30 11.01
CA PHE A 148 -3.12 3.12 11.86
C PHE A 148 -1.86 3.20 12.73
N THR A 149 -0.82 3.91 12.30
CA THR A 149 0.48 3.95 13.02
C THR A 149 1.00 5.34 13.31
N GLY A 150 0.45 6.38 12.70
CA GLY A 150 0.93 7.76 12.83
C GLY A 150 2.21 8.04 12.04
N GLU A 151 2.78 7.05 11.37
CA GLU A 151 4.01 7.17 10.59
C GLU A 151 3.72 7.55 9.13
N CYS A 152 4.63 8.26 8.48
CA CYS A 152 4.47 8.73 7.09
C CYS A 152 4.87 7.70 6.03
N ASN A 153 5.66 6.69 6.41
CA ASN A 153 6.26 5.69 5.53
C ASN A 153 6.10 4.27 6.11
N ASP A 154 4.91 3.96 6.63
CA ASP A 154 4.59 2.61 7.11
C ASP A 154 3.41 2.04 6.33
N LEU A 155 3.70 1.51 5.14
CA LEU A 155 2.76 0.72 4.35
C LEU A 155 3.23 -0.74 4.30
N PRO A 156 2.40 -1.71 4.72
CA PRO A 156 2.57 -3.11 4.37
C PRO A 156 2.79 -3.27 2.87
N ASP A 157 3.58 -4.27 2.48
CA ASP A 157 3.83 -4.53 1.06
C ASP A 157 2.73 -5.43 0.49
N TRP A 158 1.55 -4.85 0.25
CA TRP A 158 0.40 -5.50 -0.41
C TRP A 158 0.38 -5.27 -1.92
N ARG A 159 1.49 -4.81 -2.50
CA ARG A 159 1.59 -4.50 -3.92
C ARG A 159 1.44 -5.77 -4.74
N LEU A 160 0.78 -5.62 -5.88
CA LEU A 160 0.72 -6.65 -6.91
C LEU A 160 2.11 -6.89 -7.49
N PRO A 161 2.42 -8.10 -8.00
CA PRO A 161 3.71 -8.37 -8.64
C PRO A 161 4.10 -7.36 -9.73
N ASP A 162 3.14 -6.90 -10.55
CA ASP A 162 3.40 -5.90 -11.59
C ASP A 162 3.67 -4.50 -11.01
N GLN A 163 3.07 -4.16 -9.87
CA GLN A 163 3.34 -2.91 -9.16
C GLN A 163 4.74 -2.92 -8.53
N VAL A 164 5.13 -4.04 -7.91
CA VAL A 164 6.50 -4.27 -7.41
C VAL A 164 7.50 -4.11 -8.56
N LYS A 165 7.31 -4.86 -9.65
CA LYS A 165 8.17 -4.81 -10.84
C LYS A 165 8.27 -3.41 -11.43
N LYS A 166 7.15 -2.68 -11.54
CA LYS A 166 7.13 -1.30 -12.04
C LYS A 166 7.93 -0.38 -11.12
N TYR A 167 7.72 -0.48 -9.80
CA TYR A 167 8.43 0.32 -8.81
C TYR A 167 9.94 0.07 -8.87
N ASP A 168 10.35 -1.20 -8.90
CA ASP A 168 11.77 -1.60 -8.95
C ASP A 168 12.42 -1.17 -10.27
N THR A 169 11.71 -1.28 -11.39
CA THR A 169 12.17 -0.78 -12.70
C THR A 169 12.34 0.74 -12.68
N LEU A 170 11.43 1.48 -12.06
CA LEU A 170 11.52 2.93 -11.95
C LEU A 170 12.66 3.35 -11.02
N LEU A 171 12.86 2.64 -9.91
CA LEU A 171 13.97 2.87 -8.98
C LEU A 171 15.31 2.66 -9.69
N ALA A 172 15.46 1.52 -10.37
CA ALA A 172 16.63 1.22 -11.18
C ALA A 172 16.92 2.30 -12.22
N ASN A 173 15.90 2.69 -12.99
CA ASN A 173 16.06 3.70 -14.02
C ASN A 173 16.31 5.10 -13.46
N SER A 174 15.79 5.43 -12.28
CA SER A 174 16.08 6.69 -11.57
C SER A 174 17.56 6.72 -11.15
N VAL A 175 18.05 5.64 -10.54
CA VAL A 175 19.46 5.48 -10.16
C VAL A 175 20.38 5.58 -11.39
N ILE A 176 20.04 4.90 -12.49
CA ILE A 176 20.81 4.96 -13.76
C ILE A 176 20.85 6.39 -14.32
N ARG A 177 19.71 7.09 -14.37
CA ARG A 177 19.59 8.41 -15.03
C ARG A 177 20.10 9.58 -14.19
N SER A 178 20.12 9.45 -12.86
CA SER A 178 20.66 10.49 -11.95
C SER A 178 22.16 10.78 -12.19
N GLY A 179 22.88 9.95 -12.96
CA GLY A 179 24.16 10.31 -13.56
C GLY A 179 25.31 10.59 -12.59
N LYS A 180 25.17 10.25 -11.31
CA LYS A 180 26.25 10.38 -10.33
C LYS A 180 27.06 9.09 -10.33
N ASN A 181 28.11 9.03 -11.15
CA ASN A 181 29.21 8.04 -11.07
C ASN A 181 28.74 6.55 -11.03
N ASN A 182 29.10 5.74 -12.04
CA ASN A 182 28.78 4.29 -12.09
C ASN A 182 29.06 3.53 -10.77
N GLU A 183 30.07 3.92 -10.01
CA GLU A 183 30.44 3.38 -8.70
C GLU A 183 29.41 3.72 -7.60
N GLN A 184 28.90 4.96 -7.57
CA GLN A 184 27.86 5.38 -6.62
C GLN A 184 26.51 4.74 -6.93
N SER A 185 26.12 4.69 -8.21
CA SER A 185 24.90 3.98 -8.64
C SER A 185 24.96 2.49 -8.29
N ARG A 186 26.12 1.84 -8.49
CA ARG A 186 26.36 0.45 -8.08
C ARG A 186 26.26 0.28 -6.58
N MET A 187 26.83 1.19 -5.78
CA MET A 187 26.79 1.12 -4.33
C MET A 187 25.36 1.23 -3.78
N VAL A 188 24.52 2.10 -4.34
CA VAL A 188 23.11 2.24 -3.93
C VAL A 188 22.33 0.96 -4.19
N VAL A 189 22.40 0.40 -5.40
CA VAL A 189 21.69 -0.85 -5.74
C VAL A 189 22.23 -2.03 -4.94
N SER A 190 23.55 -2.08 -4.69
CA SER A 190 24.18 -3.13 -3.87
C SER A 190 23.76 -3.06 -2.40
N ASN A 191 23.71 -1.86 -1.81
CA ASN A 191 23.27 -1.66 -0.43
C ASN A 191 21.78 -2.00 -0.26
N TYR A 192 20.96 -1.67 -1.26
CA TYR A 192 19.55 -2.04 -1.27
C TYR A 192 19.37 -3.56 -1.32
N LEU A 193 20.10 -4.25 -2.22
CA LEU A 193 20.10 -5.72 -2.27
C LEU A 193 20.64 -6.35 -0.98
N ALA A 194 21.67 -5.78 -0.36
CA ALA A 194 22.21 -6.30 0.88
C ALA A 194 21.22 -6.19 2.06
N LYS A 195 20.41 -5.13 2.08
CA LYS A 195 19.47 -4.85 3.18
C LYS A 195 18.09 -5.48 2.97
N HIS A 196 17.64 -5.62 1.72
CA HIS A 196 16.27 -6.05 1.40
C HIS A 196 16.21 -7.27 0.48
N GLY A 197 17.33 -7.72 -0.08
CA GLY A 197 17.35 -8.76 -1.13
C GLY A 197 16.75 -10.11 -0.73
N ASP A 198 16.67 -10.39 0.57
CA ASP A 198 16.04 -11.61 1.09
C ASP A 198 14.52 -11.47 1.27
N THR A 199 14.02 -10.22 1.30
CA THR A 199 12.59 -9.89 1.30
C THR A 199 12.04 -9.65 -0.11
N LEU A 200 12.92 -9.47 -1.09
CA LEU A 200 12.54 -9.34 -2.49
C LEU A 200 12.14 -10.69 -3.09
N SER A 201 11.27 -10.64 -4.08
CA SER A 201 11.01 -11.81 -4.91
C SER A 201 12.30 -12.23 -5.63
N LYS A 202 12.42 -13.53 -5.98
CA LYS A 202 13.56 -14.03 -6.76
C LYS A 202 13.75 -13.29 -8.08
N ALA A 203 12.66 -12.80 -8.69
CA ALA A 203 12.70 -12.10 -9.96
C ALA A 203 13.26 -10.67 -9.80
N ASP A 204 12.84 -9.97 -8.75
CA ASP A 204 13.25 -8.58 -8.48
C ASP A 204 14.71 -8.52 -8.02
N ARG A 205 15.09 -9.45 -7.14
CA ARG A 205 16.50 -9.64 -6.75
C ARG A 205 17.39 -9.83 -7.99
N LYS A 206 16.99 -10.72 -8.89
CA LYS A 206 17.73 -10.99 -10.13
C LYS A 206 17.79 -9.77 -11.05
N ALA A 207 16.71 -9.00 -11.16
CA ALA A 207 16.69 -7.79 -11.98
C ALA A 207 17.70 -6.75 -11.47
N LEU A 208 17.74 -6.52 -10.15
CA LEU A 208 18.69 -5.60 -9.51
C LEU A 208 20.14 -6.11 -9.62
N GLU A 209 20.36 -7.42 -9.50
CA GLU A 209 21.68 -8.05 -9.70
C GLU A 209 22.16 -7.87 -11.16
N GLU A 210 21.27 -7.95 -12.15
CA GLU A 210 21.60 -7.68 -13.57
C GLU A 210 21.91 -6.20 -13.82
N ILE A 211 21.21 -5.28 -13.15
CA ILE A 211 21.50 -3.84 -13.23
C ILE A 211 22.89 -3.53 -12.67
N ILE A 212 23.31 -4.18 -11.58
CA ILE A 212 24.67 -4.04 -11.03
C ILE A 212 25.74 -4.42 -12.07
N LYS A 213 25.50 -5.47 -12.87
CA LYS A 213 26.44 -5.92 -13.91
C LYS A 213 26.59 -4.90 -15.03
N GLN A 214 25.56 -4.10 -15.31
CA GLN A 214 25.60 -3.04 -16.34
C GLN A 214 26.43 -1.82 -15.91
N PHE A 215 26.80 -1.71 -14.63
CA PHE A 215 27.69 -0.67 -14.11
C PHE A 215 29.16 -1.09 -14.00
N GLN A 216 29.54 -2.27 -14.53
CA GLN A 216 30.93 -2.73 -14.68
C GLN A 216 31.58 -2.12 -15.93
#